data_AF-A0A2S9FYZ7-F1
#
_entry.id   AF-A0A2S9FYZ7-F1
#
_cell.length_a   1.000
_cell.length_b   1.000
_cell.length_c   1.000
_cell.angle_alpha   90.00
_cell.angle_beta   90.00
_cell.angle_gamma   90.00
#
_symmetry.space_group_name_H-M   'P 1'
#
loop_
_entity.id
_entity.type
_entity.pdbx_description
1 polymer ?
#
loop_
_entity_poly.entity_id
_entity_poly.type
_entity_poly.pdbx_seq_one_letter_code
_entity_poly.pdbx_strand_id
1 'polypeptide(L)'
;ADLDTALDGADTELPVLLLAHQPKQVAHAERAGVDLQISGHTHGGQIWPFNFLVRLEQPVVHGLSAHGERTQLYTSRGTGFWGPP
;
A
#
# COMPACT_ATOMS: atom_id res chain seq x y z
N ALA A 1 3.31 11.40 -5.63
CA ALA A 1 4.08 11.90 -4.48
C ALA A 1 5.50 11.37 -4.61
N ASP A 2 6.47 12.18 -4.20
CA ASP A 2 7.89 11.84 -4.25
C ASP A 2 8.27 11.13 -2.94
N LEU A 3 8.72 9.87 -3.03
CA LEU A 3 9.07 9.07 -1.86
C LEU A 3 10.43 9.49 -1.30
N ASP A 4 11.39 9.81 -2.18
CA ASP A 4 12.75 10.13 -1.77
C ASP A 4 12.76 11.43 -0.95
N THR A 5 12.00 12.43 -1.39
CA THR A 5 11.81 13.68 -0.64
C THR A 5 11.11 13.44 0.70
N ALA A 6 10.18 12.48 0.78
CA ALA A 6 9.48 12.17 2.03
C ALA A 6 10.36 11.44 3.05
N LEU A 7 11.42 10.76 2.59
CA LEU A 7 12.38 10.05 3.43
C LEU A 7 13.62 10.89 3.75
N ASP A 8 13.75 12.09 3.17
CA ASP A 8 14.90 12.95 3.42
C ASP A 8 15.02 13.31 4.91
N GLY A 9 16.19 13.02 5.49
CA GLY A 9 16.48 13.21 6.91
C GLY A 9 15.84 12.18 7.85
N ALA A 10 15.18 11.12 7.35
CA ALA A 10 14.69 10.04 8.20
C ALA A 10 15.86 9.23 8.79
N ASP A 11 15.79 8.92 10.08
CA ASP A 11 16.76 8.06 10.76
C ASP A 11 16.59 6.60 10.30
N THR A 12 17.60 6.07 9.62
CA THR A 12 17.58 4.71 9.06
C THR A 12 17.75 3.61 10.10
N GLU A 13 18.14 3.94 11.33
CA GLU A 13 18.25 2.99 12.43
C GLU A 13 16.89 2.73 13.10
N LEU A 14 15.88 3.55 12.82
CA LEU A 14 14.53 3.41 13.33
C LEU A 14 13.59 2.77 12.29
N PRO A 15 12.55 2.04 12.72
CA PRO A 15 11.56 1.52 11.79
C PRO A 15 10.84 2.63 11.02
N VAL A 16 10.77 2.50 9.70
CA VAL A 16 10.12 3.48 8.82
C VAL A 16 8.71 3.00 8.45
N LEU A 17 7.71 3.80 8.84
CA LEU A 17 6.31 3.60 8.48
C LEU A 17 5.90 4.58 7.39
N LEU A 18 5.52 4.06 6.22
CA LEU A 18 5.02 4.83 5.10
C LEU A 18 3.50 4.81 5.02
N LEU A 19 2.89 6.00 4.95
CA LEU A 19 1.50 6.14 4.55
C LEU A 19 1.44 6.44 3.05
N ALA A 20 0.97 5.46 2.28
CA ALA A 20 0.83 5.59 0.83
C ALA A 20 -0.59 5.24 0.42
N HIS A 21 -1.23 6.08 -0.39
CA HIS A 21 -2.62 5.85 -0.78
C HIS A 21 -2.80 4.51 -1.50
N GLN A 22 -1.91 4.18 -2.45
CA GLN A 22 -2.04 2.98 -3.29
C GLN A 22 -1.10 1.85 -2.86
N PRO A 23 -1.61 0.61 -2.69
CA PRO A 23 -0.81 -0.57 -2.36
C PRO A 23 0.36 -0.83 -3.31
N LYS A 24 0.17 -0.63 -4.63
CA LYS A 24 1.20 -0.88 -5.65
C LYS A 24 2.51 -0.10 -5.46
N GLN A 25 2.51 0.94 -4.63
CA GLN A 25 3.73 1.70 -4.30
C GLN A 25 4.72 0.90 -3.45
N VAL A 26 4.32 -0.27 -2.92
CA VAL A 26 5.17 -1.11 -2.06
C VAL A 26 6.48 -1.54 -2.71
N ALA A 27 6.50 -1.74 -4.04
CA ALA A 27 7.74 -2.07 -4.75
C ALA A 27 8.76 -0.92 -4.74
N HIS A 28 8.32 0.32 -4.54
CA HIS A 28 9.22 1.44 -4.31
C HIS A 28 9.60 1.56 -2.83
N ALA A 29 8.62 1.39 -1.93
CA ALA A 29 8.83 1.42 -0.49
C ALA A 29 9.86 0.37 -0.03
N GLU A 30 9.78 -0.85 -0.55
CA GLU A 30 10.74 -1.93 -0.30
C GLU A 30 12.16 -1.51 -0.68
N ARG A 31 12.34 -1.00 -1.90
CA ARG A 31 13.67 -0.54 -2.38
C ARG A 31 14.22 0.63 -1.57
N ALA A 32 13.35 1.43 -0.98
CA ALA A 32 13.72 2.56 -0.13
C ALA A 32 13.92 2.18 1.34
N GLY A 33 13.80 0.90 1.70
CA GLY A 33 14.04 0.41 3.07
C GLY A 33 12.88 0.63 4.04
N VAL A 34 11.66 0.88 3.55
CA VAL A 34 10.46 1.02 4.39
C VAL A 34 10.13 -0.31 5.07
N ASP A 35 9.83 -0.27 6.37
CA ASP A 35 9.46 -1.47 7.14
C ASP A 35 7.97 -1.80 7.02
N LEU A 36 7.12 -0.79 7.07
CA LEU A 36 5.68 -0.96 7.00
C LEU A 36 5.06 0.10 6.09
N GLN A 37 4.37 -0.33 5.05
CA GLN A 37 3.47 0.52 4.28
C GLN A 37 2.02 0.25 4.71
N ILE A 38 1.28 1.33 5.00
CA ILE A 38 -0.17 1.26 5.18
C ILE A 38 -0.84 1.94 3.99
N SER A 39 -1.77 1.22 3.35
CA SER A 39 -2.46 1.66 2.14
C SER A 39 -3.95 1.36 2.14
N GLY A 40 -4.66 1.97 1.19
CA GLY A 40 -6.10 1.79 0.96
C GLY A 40 -6.39 1.66 -0.53
N HIS A 41 -7.26 2.53 -1.06
CA HIS A 41 -7.58 2.68 -2.49
C HIS A 41 -8.37 1.56 -3.16
N THR A 42 -8.22 0.29 -2.75
CA THR A 42 -8.82 -0.84 -3.46
C THR A 42 -10.30 -1.04 -3.16
N HIS A 43 -10.79 -0.50 -2.03
CA HIS A 43 -12.12 -0.78 -1.48
C HIS A 43 -12.45 -2.28 -1.39
N GLY A 44 -11.43 -3.14 -1.27
CA GLY A 44 -11.61 -4.59 -1.29
C GLY A 44 -12.08 -5.18 -2.62
N GLY A 45 -12.08 -4.41 -3.72
CA GLY A 45 -12.62 -4.85 -5.01
C GLY A 45 -14.14 -5.04 -4.99
N GLN A 46 -14.86 -4.12 -4.35
CA GLN A 46 -16.29 -4.26 -4.05
C GLN A 46 -17.21 -4.46 -5.26
N ILE A 47 -16.84 -3.99 -6.46
CA ILE A 47 -17.74 -3.94 -7.63
C ILE A 47 -17.39 -5.04 -8.63
N TRP A 48 -18.40 -5.80 -9.05
CA TRP A 48 -18.29 -6.75 -10.17
C TRP A 48 -18.46 -6.02 -11.52
N PRO A 49 -17.66 -6.32 -12.56
CA PRO A 49 -16.52 -7.25 -12.60
C PRO A 49 -15.17 -6.56 -12.28
N PHE A 50 -15.18 -5.33 -11.78
CA PHE A 50 -13.96 -4.55 -11.49
C PHE A 50 -13.05 -5.18 -10.44
N ASN A 51 -13.56 -6.10 -9.62
CA ASN A 51 -12.78 -6.94 -8.71
C ASN A 51 -11.65 -7.73 -9.39
N PHE A 52 -11.79 -8.05 -10.69
CA PHE A 52 -10.71 -8.67 -11.47
C PHE A 52 -9.68 -7.65 -11.95
N LEU A 53 -10.14 -6.50 -12.42
CA LEU A 53 -9.26 -5.44 -12.93
C LEU A 53 -8.40 -4.84 -11.80
N VAL A 54 -8.97 -4.64 -10.62
CA VAL A 54 -8.21 -4.11 -9.47
C VAL A 54 -7.08 -5.05 -9.05
N ARG A 55 -7.22 -6.37 -9.22
CA ARG A 55 -6.16 -7.34 -8.91
C ARG A 55 -4.98 -7.27 -9.86
N LEU A 56 -5.22 -6.87 -11.12
CA LEU A 56 -4.15 -6.71 -12.11
C LEU A 56 -3.28 -5.49 -11.79
N GLU A 57 -3.90 -4.41 -11.28
CA GLU A 57 -3.19 -3.17 -10.97
C GLU A 57 -2.68 -3.10 -9.52
N GLN A 58 -3.40 -3.73 -8.57
CA GLN A 58 -3.13 -3.71 -7.14
C GLN A 58 -2.98 -5.17 -6.65
N PRO A 59 -1.76 -5.73 -6.66
CA PRO A 59 -1.54 -7.15 -6.37
C PRO A 59 -1.98 -7.54 -4.95
N VAL A 60 -2.02 -6.57 -4.02
CA VAL A 60 -2.52 -6.75 -2.66
C VAL A 60 -3.80 -5.93 -2.50
N VAL A 61 -4.94 -6.60 -2.69
CA VAL A 61 -6.26 -5.94 -2.63
C VAL A 61 -6.65 -5.59 -1.20
N HIS A 62 -6.32 -6.42 -0.21
CA HIS A 62 -6.56 -6.14 1.20
C HIS A 62 -5.71 -7.07 2.09
N GLY A 63 -5.55 -6.69 3.35
CA GLY A 63 -4.85 -7.50 4.36
C GLY A 63 -3.34 -7.25 4.39
N LEU A 64 -2.63 -8.12 5.12
CA LEU A 64 -1.19 -8.06 5.32
C LEU A 64 -0.46 -8.91 4.26
N SER A 65 0.68 -8.41 3.78
CA SER A 65 1.56 -9.11 2.84
C SER A 65 3.01 -8.72 3.07
N ALA A 66 3.93 -9.67 2.86
CA ALA A 66 5.37 -9.43 2.94
C ALA A 66 5.95 -9.15 1.54
N HIS A 67 6.90 -8.23 1.46
CA HIS A 67 7.60 -7.80 0.26
C HIS A 67 9.10 -7.72 0.56
N GLY A 68 9.89 -8.54 -0.13
CA GLY A 68 11.31 -8.71 0.19
C GLY A 68 11.53 -9.30 1.60
N GLU A 69 12.70 -8.99 2.16
CA GLU A 69 13.15 -9.55 3.46
C GLU A 69 12.53 -8.85 4.68
N ARG A 70 12.20 -7.55 4.57
CA ARG A 70 11.77 -6.73 5.72
C ARG A 70 10.40 -6.07 5.57
N THR A 71 9.99 -5.69 4.37
CA THR A 71 8.86 -4.79 4.18
C THR A 71 7.53 -5.51 4.31
N GLN A 72 6.64 -4.96 5.13
CA GLN A 72 5.26 -5.38 5.24
C GLN A 72 4.35 -4.35 4.58
N LEU A 73 3.26 -4.81 3.96
CA LEU A 73 2.18 -3.97 3.45
C LEU A 73 0.87 -4.40 4.08
N TYR A 74 0.20 -3.46 4.73
CA TYR A 74 -1.19 -3.60 5.14
C TYR A 74 -2.11 -2.76 4.25
N THR A 75 -3.01 -3.42 3.53
CA THR A 75 -4.03 -2.76 2.71
C THR A 75 -5.39 -2.83 3.40
N SER A 76 -5.88 -1.67 3.85
CA SER A 76 -7.24 -1.53 4.38
C SER A 76 -8.28 -1.53 3.27
N ARG A 77 -9.44 -2.13 3.53
CA ARG A 77 -10.62 -2.02 2.65
C ARG A 77 -11.34 -0.67 2.77
N GLY A 78 -10.94 0.17 3.71
CA GLY A 78 -11.65 1.41 4.06
C GLY A 78 -12.94 1.16 4.83
N THR A 79 -13.55 2.24 5.31
CA THR A 79 -14.86 2.22 5.99
C THR A 79 -15.88 2.92 5.09
N GLY A 80 -16.31 2.27 4.01
CA GLY A 80 -17.27 2.85 3.06
C GLY A 80 -17.29 2.15 1.71
N PHE A 81 -18.18 2.58 0.83
CA PHE A 81 -18.38 1.99 -0.50
C PHE A 81 -17.53 2.69 -1.57
N TRP A 82 -17.27 2.01 -2.68
CA TRP A 82 -16.76 2.62 -3.91
C TRP A 82 -17.93 3.35 -4.61
N GLY A 83 -18.42 4.47 -4.06
CA GLY A 83 -19.57 5.22 -4.58
C GLY A 83 -20.75 5.36 -3.60
N PRO A 84 -21.90 5.89 -4.06
CA PRO A 84 -23.12 6.02 -3.24
C PRO A 84 -23.67 4.65 -2.81
N PRO A 85 -24.47 4.56 -1.73
CA PRO A 85 -25.22 3.35 -1.41
C PRO A 85 -26.23 3.01 -2.53
#